data_AF-A0A3L9YAV9-F1
#
_entry.id   AF-A0A3L9YAV9-F1
#
_cell.length_a   1.000
_cell.length_b   1.000
_cell.length_c   1.000
_cell.angle_alpha   90.00
_cell.angle_beta   90.00
_cell.angle_gamma   90.00
#
_symmetry.space_group_name_H-M   'P 1'
#
loop_
_entity.id
_entity.type
_entity.pdbx_description
1 polymer ?
#
loop_
_entity_poly.entity_id
_entity_poly.type
_entity_poly.pdbx_seq_one_letter_code
_entity_poly.pdbx_strand_id
1 'polypeptide(L)'
;MTNLDLYNAREQLADVAEWLGWQDECLAFGLVNAYDALRLYDYAQAHPELPEMAEDWEPEHRVEALGYDPLDLPEALKGRHVTETGAAKAHEALSASRVLLDSVAFVATVGDTQPVIDLIDAVMHS
;
A
#
# COMPACT_ATOMS: atom_id res chain seq x y z
N MET A 1 22.63 -23.96 -7.72
CA MET A 1 22.54 -22.99 -8.82
C MET A 1 21.21 -22.29 -8.64
N THR A 2 21.26 -21.09 -8.09
CA THR A 2 20.12 -20.22 -7.81
C THR A 2 19.59 -19.68 -9.13
N ASN A 3 18.39 -20.10 -9.53
CA ASN A 3 17.61 -19.35 -10.51
C ASN A 3 17.21 -18.07 -9.77
N LEU A 4 17.98 -16.98 -9.96
CA LEU A 4 17.41 -15.66 -9.80
C LEU A 4 16.55 -15.47 -11.05
N ASP A 5 15.35 -16.04 -11.02
CA ASP A 5 14.35 -15.77 -12.03
C ASP A 5 14.15 -14.25 -12.01
N LEU A 6 14.58 -13.60 -13.09
CA LEU A 6 14.47 -12.16 -13.24
C LEU A 6 13.01 -11.84 -13.49
N TYR A 7 12.26 -11.63 -12.41
CA TYR A 7 10.88 -11.20 -12.49
C TYR A 7 10.80 -9.77 -12.98
N ASN A 8 9.99 -9.53 -14.02
CA ASN A 8 9.57 -8.17 -14.30
C ASN A 8 8.57 -7.72 -13.22
N ALA A 9 8.38 -6.40 -13.08
CA ALA A 9 7.53 -5.84 -12.03
C ALA A 9 6.09 -6.43 -12.01
N ARG A 10 5.56 -6.83 -13.17
CA ARG A 10 4.22 -7.46 -13.23
C ARG A 10 4.24 -8.86 -12.63
N GLU A 11 5.27 -9.66 -12.89
CA GLU A 11 5.37 -11.02 -12.36
C GLU A 11 5.59 -10.99 -10.84
N GLN A 12 6.45 -10.08 -10.35
CA GLN A 12 6.63 -9.90 -8.90
C GLN A 12 5.32 -9.51 -8.20
N LEU A 13 4.53 -8.60 -8.79
CA LEU A 13 3.22 -8.25 -8.25
C LEU A 13 2.22 -9.41 -8.27
N ALA A 14 2.32 -10.32 -9.25
CA ALA A 14 1.49 -11.51 -9.29
C ALA A 14 1.85 -12.49 -8.17
N ASP A 15 3.15 -12.73 -7.96
CA ASP A 15 3.64 -13.61 -6.90
C ASP A 15 3.31 -13.06 -5.51
N VAL A 16 3.43 -11.74 -5.31
CA VAL A 16 3.02 -11.09 -4.05
C VAL A 16 1.52 -11.26 -3.82
N ALA A 17 0.70 -11.07 -4.86
CA ALA A 17 -0.75 -11.21 -4.74
C ALA A 17 -1.16 -12.66 -4.46
N GLU A 18 -0.48 -13.63 -5.07
CA GLU A 18 -0.69 -15.05 -4.82
C GLU A 18 -0.29 -15.43 -3.38
N TRP A 19 0.92 -15.07 -2.96
CA TRP A 19 1.41 -15.33 -1.60
C TRP A 19 0.55 -14.66 -0.52
N LEU A 20 0.15 -13.40 -0.75
CA LEU A 20 -0.74 -12.69 0.17
C LEU A 20 -2.11 -13.36 0.26
N GLY A 21 -2.58 -13.96 -0.84
CA GLY A 21 -3.83 -14.70 -0.87
C GLY A 21 -3.82 -16.00 -0.06
N TRP A 22 -2.65 -16.47 0.38
CA TRP A 22 -2.53 -17.62 1.28
C TRP A 22 -2.64 -17.22 2.75
N GLN A 23 -2.28 -15.98 3.10
CA GLN A 23 -2.30 -15.46 4.48
C GLN A 23 -3.71 -15.46 5.09
N ASP A 24 -3.82 -15.64 6.40
CA ASP A 24 -5.08 -15.49 7.12
C ASP A 24 -5.70 -14.09 6.93
N GLU A 25 -7.04 -14.04 6.84
CA GLU A 25 -7.82 -12.81 6.74
C GLU A 25 -7.48 -11.82 7.86
N CYS A 26 -7.16 -12.29 9.07
CA CYS A 26 -6.79 -11.43 10.20
C CYS A 26 -5.51 -10.62 9.90
N LEU A 27 -4.50 -11.24 9.29
CA LEU A 27 -3.29 -10.55 8.85
C LEU A 27 -3.63 -9.53 7.77
N ALA A 28 -4.42 -9.94 6.78
CA ALA A 28 -4.82 -9.08 5.66
C ALA A 28 -5.63 -7.85 6.12
N PHE A 29 -6.50 -7.99 7.12
CA PHE A 29 -7.25 -6.87 7.70
C PHE A 29 -6.36 -5.92 8.51
N GLY A 30 -5.30 -6.44 9.12
CA GLY A 30 -4.30 -5.65 9.86
C GLY A 30 -3.33 -4.86 8.97
N LEU A 31 -3.20 -5.19 7.68
CA LEU A 31 -2.35 -4.40 6.77
C LEU A 31 -2.95 -3.01 6.56
N VAL A 32 -2.16 -1.95 6.69
CA VAL A 32 -2.65 -0.56 6.61
C VAL A 32 -2.88 -0.15 5.16
N ASN A 33 -2.02 -0.61 4.24
CA ASN A 33 -2.05 -0.30 2.82
C ASN A 33 -1.42 -1.43 1.96
N ALA A 34 -1.54 -1.34 0.63
CA ALA A 34 -1.05 -2.37 -0.28
C ALA A 34 0.50 -2.53 -0.30
N TYR A 35 1.26 -1.50 0.08
CA TYR A 35 2.73 -1.62 0.18
C TYR A 35 3.17 -2.50 1.35
N ASP A 36 2.32 -2.69 2.37
CA ASP A 36 2.66 -3.56 3.49
C ASP A 36 2.75 -5.02 3.02
N ALA A 37 1.92 -5.44 2.05
CA ALA A 37 2.03 -6.76 1.43
C ALA A 37 3.35 -6.93 0.66
N LEU A 38 3.81 -5.89 -0.04
CA LEU A 38 5.09 -5.90 -0.74
C LEU A 38 6.26 -6.07 0.25
N ARG A 39 6.25 -5.29 1.35
CA ARG A 39 7.29 -5.36 2.37
C ARG A 39 7.33 -6.70 3.09
N LEU A 40 6.17 -7.27 3.43
CA LEU A 40 6.10 -8.60 4.02
C LEU A 40 6.66 -9.66 3.07
N TYR A 41 6.27 -9.61 1.79
CA TYR A 41 6.78 -10.56 0.80
C TYR A 41 8.29 -10.44 0.62
N ASP A 42 8.83 -9.23 0.46
CA ASP A 42 10.28 -8.99 0.36
C ASP A 42 11.02 -9.51 1.61
N TYR A 43 10.44 -9.30 2.79
CA TYR A 43 11.00 -9.81 4.04
C TYR A 43 10.98 -11.33 4.09
N ALA A 44 9.89 -11.98 3.66
CA ALA A 44 9.78 -13.44 3.56
C ALA A 44 10.83 -14.03 2.60
N GLN A 45 11.01 -13.41 1.42
CA GLN A 45 12.03 -13.85 0.45
C GLN A 45 13.46 -13.69 0.99
N ALA A 46 13.70 -12.67 1.83
CA ALA A 46 14.99 -12.45 2.47
C ALA A 46 15.26 -13.40 3.66
N HIS A 47 14.23 -13.98 4.25
CA HIS A 47 14.29 -14.84 5.43
C HIS A 47 13.62 -16.20 5.19
N PRO A 48 14.20 -17.06 4.31
CA PRO A 48 13.61 -18.35 3.94
C PRO A 48 13.54 -19.35 5.10
N GLU A 49 14.14 -19.05 6.24
CA GLU A 49 14.05 -19.83 7.48
C GLU A 49 12.74 -19.62 8.25
N LEU A 50 12.01 -18.53 7.98
CA LEU A 50 10.74 -18.26 8.65
C LEU A 50 9.62 -19.16 8.11
N PRO A 51 8.53 -19.35 8.88
CA PRO A 51 7.32 -19.96 8.36
C PRO A 51 6.87 -19.30 7.05
N GLU A 52 6.28 -20.07 6.14
CA GLU A 52 5.78 -19.57 4.84
C GLU A 52 4.71 -18.48 5.00
N MET A 53 3.99 -18.53 6.12
CA MET A 53 2.84 -17.70 6.47
C MET A 53 3.27 -16.68 7.52
N ALA A 54 3.03 -15.39 7.27
CA ALA A 54 3.51 -14.29 8.09
C ALA A 54 2.73 -14.11 9.40
N GLU A 55 1.50 -14.62 9.47
CA GLU A 55 0.76 -14.75 10.73
C GLU A 55 1.43 -15.70 11.71
N ASP A 56 2.16 -16.70 11.23
CA ASP A 56 2.88 -17.68 12.05
C ASP A 56 4.26 -17.18 12.50
N TRP A 57 4.67 -16.00 12.04
CA TRP A 57 5.93 -15.40 12.49
C TRP A 57 5.84 -14.96 13.95
N GLU A 58 6.99 -14.85 14.60
CA GLU A 58 7.05 -14.09 15.85
C GLU A 58 6.81 -12.59 15.57
N PRO A 59 6.14 -11.85 16.47
CA PRO A 59 5.82 -10.43 16.30
C PRO A 59 6.99 -9.55 15.86
N GLU A 60 8.19 -9.83 16.35
CA GLU A 60 9.40 -9.07 16.05
C GLU A 60 9.71 -9.02 14.56
N HIS A 61 9.46 -10.12 13.83
CA HIS A 61 9.69 -10.19 12.39
C HIS A 61 8.67 -9.36 11.60
N ARG A 62 7.39 -9.38 12.00
CA ARG A 62 6.37 -8.52 11.39
C ARG A 62 6.65 -7.04 11.66
N VAL A 63 7.06 -6.71 12.89
CA VAL A 63 7.45 -5.34 13.27
C VAL A 63 8.70 -4.89 12.53
N GLU A 64 9.68 -5.77 12.31
CA GLU A 64 10.86 -5.41 11.51
C GLU A 64 10.51 -5.14 10.04
N ALA A 65 9.63 -5.96 9.46
CA ALA A 65 9.17 -5.79 8.08
C ALA A 65 8.32 -4.52 7.86
N LEU A 66 7.44 -4.20 8.82
CA LEU A 66 6.39 -3.18 8.64
C LEU A 66 6.54 -1.93 9.53
N GLY A 67 7.34 -2.00 10.58
CA GLY A 67 7.43 -0.99 11.63
C GLY A 67 6.32 -1.08 12.69
N TYR A 68 5.41 -2.04 12.57
CA TYR A 68 4.32 -2.34 13.50
C TYR A 68 3.87 -3.79 13.34
N ASP A 69 3.17 -4.37 14.32
CA ASP A 69 2.55 -5.68 14.16
C ASP A 69 1.10 -5.52 13.63
N PRO A 70 0.77 -5.99 12.42
CA PRO A 70 -0.58 -5.92 11.89
C PRO A 70 -1.60 -6.71 12.72
N LEU A 71 -1.19 -7.76 13.44
CA LEU A 71 -2.09 -8.56 14.27
C LEU A 71 -2.50 -7.87 15.58
N ASP A 72 -1.75 -6.85 16.01
CA ASP A 72 -2.08 -6.04 17.20
C ASP A 72 -3.12 -4.95 16.91
N LEU A 73 -3.43 -4.70 15.63
CA LEU A 73 -4.38 -3.66 15.25
C LEU A 73 -5.82 -4.12 15.50
N PRO A 74 -6.71 -3.23 15.99
CA PRO A 74 -8.13 -3.56 16.18
C PRO A 74 -8.80 -4.13 14.93
N GLU A 75 -8.33 -3.71 13.76
CA GLU A 75 -8.77 -4.14 12.44
C GLU A 75 -8.51 -5.63 12.18
N ALA A 76 -7.40 -6.20 12.67
CA ALA A 76 -7.13 -7.63 12.54
C ALA A 76 -8.17 -8.48 13.28
N LEU A 77 -8.65 -8.00 14.43
CA LEU A 77 -9.67 -8.69 15.25
C LEU A 77 -11.11 -8.45 14.78
N LYS A 78 -11.40 -7.26 14.24
CA LYS A 78 -12.76 -6.84 13.90
C LYS A 78 -13.11 -7.02 12.43
N GLY A 79 -12.10 -7.27 11.59
CA GLY A 79 -12.20 -7.18 10.15
C GLY A 79 -12.39 -5.74 9.68
N ARG A 80 -11.99 -5.47 8.43
CA ARG A 80 -12.28 -4.19 7.77
C ARG A 80 -12.50 -4.37 6.28
N HIS A 81 -13.35 -3.54 5.71
CA HIS A 81 -13.37 -3.38 4.26
C HIS A 81 -12.13 -2.59 3.83
N VAL A 82 -11.18 -3.27 3.19
CA VAL A 82 -9.92 -2.68 2.70
C VAL A 82 -10.16 -1.58 1.64
N THR A 83 -11.38 -1.47 1.11
CA THR A 83 -11.75 -0.48 0.09
C THR A 83 -11.90 0.96 0.62
N GLU A 84 -11.86 1.18 1.93
CA GLU A 84 -11.96 2.53 2.54
C GLU A 84 -10.72 2.85 3.40
N THR A 85 -9.53 2.73 2.83
CA THR A 85 -8.32 3.22 3.53
C THR A 85 -8.25 4.75 3.53
N GLY A 86 -7.49 5.31 4.47
CA GLY A 86 -7.12 6.73 4.46
C GLY A 86 -6.42 7.14 3.15
N ALA A 87 -5.74 6.21 2.46
CA ALA A 87 -5.13 6.46 1.15
C ALA A 87 -6.17 6.61 0.03
N ALA A 88 -7.21 5.77 0.01
CA ALA A 88 -8.33 5.93 -0.91
C ALA A 88 -9.06 7.26 -0.68
N LYS A 89 -9.29 7.62 0.59
CA LYS A 89 -9.88 8.92 0.96
C LYS A 89 -8.98 10.11 0.64
N ALA A 90 -7.66 9.98 0.78
CA ALA A 90 -6.70 11.01 0.38
C ALA A 90 -6.68 11.20 -1.14
N HIS A 91 -6.72 10.11 -1.92
CA HIS A 91 -6.79 10.17 -3.37
C HIS A 91 -8.11 10.79 -3.85
N GLU A 92 -9.25 10.42 -3.24
CA GLU A 92 -10.55 11.06 -3.49
C GLU A 92 -10.50 12.56 -3.17
N ALA A 93 -9.92 12.95 -2.03
CA ALA A 93 -9.81 14.34 -1.60
C ALA A 93 -8.91 15.18 -2.53
N LEU A 94 -7.77 14.63 -2.97
CA LEU A 94 -6.87 15.28 -3.93
C LEU A 94 -7.54 15.43 -5.30
N SER A 95 -8.23 14.39 -5.77
CA SER A 95 -8.99 14.43 -7.03
C SER A 95 -10.09 15.50 -7.00
N ALA A 96 -10.86 15.57 -5.90
CA ALA A 96 -11.88 16.60 -5.71
C ALA A 96 -11.28 18.01 -5.62
N SER A 97 -10.13 18.16 -4.94
CA SER A 97 -9.42 19.43 -4.83
C SER A 97 -8.92 19.94 -6.18
N ARG A 98 -8.40 19.04 -7.03
CA ARG A 98 -8.00 19.34 -8.40
C ARG A 98 -9.16 19.88 -9.24
N VAL A 99 -10.31 19.22 -9.20
CA VAL A 99 -11.52 19.63 -9.93
C VAL A 99 -12.06 20.97 -9.40
N LEU A 100 -12.03 21.19 -8.09
CA LEU A 100 -12.43 22.45 -7.50
C LEU A 100 -11.52 23.58 -7.97
N LEU A 101 -10.20 23.42 -7.89
CA LEU A 101 -9.26 24.47 -8.31
C LEU A 101 -9.37 24.79 -9.81
N ASP A 102 -9.65 23.80 -10.65
CA ASP A 102 -9.92 24.03 -12.07
C ASP A 102 -11.24 24.82 -12.30
N SER A 103 -12.23 24.69 -11.41
CA SER A 103 -13.56 25.27 -11.58
C SER A 103 -13.81 26.61 -10.85
N VAL A 104 -13.10 26.91 -9.76
CA VAL A 104 -13.36 28.10 -8.93
C VAL A 104 -12.14 28.98 -8.64
N ALA A 105 -10.93 28.59 -9.03
CA ALA A 105 -9.79 29.45 -8.78
C ALA A 105 -10.01 30.80 -9.47
N PHE A 106 -9.88 31.87 -8.70
CA PHE A 106 -9.94 33.23 -9.23
C PHE A 106 -8.76 33.40 -10.20
N VAL A 107 -9.08 33.41 -11.49
CA VAL A 107 -8.12 33.49 -12.58
C VAL A 107 -7.86 34.98 -12.83
N ALA A 108 -6.74 35.51 -12.33
CA ALA A 108 -6.34 36.87 -12.71
C ALA A 108 -5.89 36.88 -14.18
N THR A 109 -5.24 35.80 -14.61
CA THR A 109 -4.81 35.50 -15.99
C THR A 109 -4.96 34.02 -16.35
N VAL A 110 -5.31 33.73 -17.61
CA VAL A 110 -5.44 32.34 -18.11
C VAL A 110 -4.16 31.56 -17.81
N GLY A 111 -4.28 30.46 -17.06
CA GLY A 111 -3.16 29.60 -16.67
C GLY A 111 -2.70 29.71 -15.22
N ASP A 112 -3.23 30.65 -14.42
CA ASP A 112 -2.83 30.84 -13.01
C ASP A 112 -3.09 29.61 -12.11
N THR A 113 -3.99 28.73 -12.54
CA THR A 113 -4.33 27.48 -11.82
C THR A 113 -3.31 26.37 -12.06
N GLN A 114 -2.55 26.45 -13.16
CA GLN A 114 -1.68 25.38 -13.62
C GLN A 114 -0.59 25.00 -12.61
N PRO A 115 0.15 25.95 -11.98
CA PRO A 115 1.18 25.59 -11.01
C PRO A 115 0.66 24.84 -9.79
N VAL A 116 -0.60 25.07 -9.39
CA VAL A 116 -1.23 24.39 -8.25
C VAL A 116 -1.74 23.01 -8.66
N ILE A 117 -2.31 22.88 -9.87
CA ILE A 117 -2.70 21.58 -10.44
C ILE A 117 -1.47 20.68 -10.59
N ASP A 118 -0.36 21.21 -11.11
CA ASP A 118 0.88 20.46 -11.30
C ASP A 118 1.42 19.90 -9.97
N LEU A 119 1.30 20.65 -8.87
CA LEU A 119 1.68 20.19 -7.52
C LEU A 119 0.78 19.06 -7.01
N ILE A 120 -0.53 19.13 -7.27
CA ILE A 120 -1.46 18.07 -6.89
C ILE A 120 -1.20 16.80 -7.72
N ASP A 121 -1.00 16.96 -9.03
CA ASP A 121 -0.71 15.85 -9.95
C ASP A 121 0.62 15.17 -9.58
N ALA A 122 1.64 15.94 -9.16
CA ALA A 122 2.90 15.39 -8.67
C ALA A 122 2.73 14.50 -7.42
N VAL A 123 1.83 14.86 -6.50
CA VAL A 123 1.53 14.06 -5.29
C VAL A 123 0.66 12.85 -5.60
N MET A 124 -0.24 12.95 -6.58
CA MET A 124 -1.10 11.83 -7.00
C MET A 124 -0.35 10.76 -7.82
N HIS A 125 0.80 11.12 -8.41
CA HIS A 125 1.59 10.25 -9.29
C HIS A 125 2.99 9.93 -8.76
N SER A 126 3.34 10.36 -7.55
CA SER A 126 4.56 9.98 -6.82
C SER A 126 4.44 8.65 -6.10
#